data_AF-A0A1T4VY77-F1
#
_entry.id   AF-A0A1T4VY77-F1
#
_cell.length_a   1.000
_cell.length_b   1.000
_cell.length_c   1.000
_cell.angle_alpha   90.00
_cell.angle_beta   90.00
_cell.angle_gamma   90.00
#
_symmetry.space_group_name_H-M   'P 1'
#
loop_
_entity.id
_entity.type
_entity.pdbx_description
1 polymer ?
#
loop_
_entity_poly.entity_id
_entity_poly.type
_entity_poly.pdbx_seq_one_letter_code
_entity_poly.pdbx_strand_id
1 'polypeptide(L)'
;MKKAFKVLRKALSYIEWTILVVGAIILVYIFFNTLQGKAVNLFGYNVLHVVTGSMEPTISTDEYVFVKETDTKELKKEDIIAYYSEESDVKGLPVIHRIVDVLPDGRFKTKGDANETSDVLPVRGEQVIGKYRGRVGLLNFISSFMDFRKILMLFVIIPMFLASIYEVKSIWKLTKKVRDDSKSDGDKMKENESYEEAVERLKKAAVEEYLKSQSEAKADEEIKDDENAD
;
A
#
# COMPACT_ATOMS: atom_id res chain seq x y z
N MET A 1 24.72 1.30 -20.74
CA MET A 1 23.71 2.13 -20.03
C MET A 1 22.36 1.41 -19.79
N LYS A 2 21.69 0.82 -20.78
CA LYS A 2 20.35 0.17 -20.61
C LYS A 2 20.32 -1.01 -19.60
N LYS A 3 21.40 -1.78 -19.46
CA LYS A 3 21.50 -2.90 -18.48
C LYS A 3 21.64 -2.38 -17.04
N ALA A 4 22.47 -1.37 -16.81
CA ALA A 4 22.62 -0.72 -15.50
C ALA A 4 21.31 -0.09 -15.02
N PHE A 5 20.56 0.54 -15.93
CA PHE A 5 19.24 1.10 -15.63
C PHE A 5 18.20 0.03 -15.24
N LYS A 6 18.23 -1.15 -15.86
CA LYS A 6 17.37 -2.29 -15.49
C LYS A 6 17.72 -2.86 -14.12
N VAL A 7 19.01 -2.95 -13.76
CA VAL A 7 19.45 -3.43 -12.45
C VAL A 7 19.07 -2.44 -11.35
N LEU A 8 19.28 -1.14 -11.59
CA LEU A 8 18.88 -0.08 -10.66
C LEU A 8 17.36 -0.07 -10.42
N ARG A 9 16.55 -0.22 -11.48
CA ARG A 9 15.09 -0.27 -11.36
C ARG A 9 14.61 -1.51 -10.57
N LYS A 10 15.28 -2.66 -10.73
CA LYS A 10 14.98 -3.84 -9.92
C LYS A 10 15.39 -3.64 -8.46
N ALA A 11 16.55 -3.06 -8.20
CA ALA A 11 17.02 -2.76 -6.85
C ALA A 11 16.07 -1.80 -6.11
N LEU A 12 15.61 -0.73 -6.79
CA LEU A 12 14.61 0.19 -6.25
C LEU A 12 13.30 -0.51 -5.90
N SER A 13 12.82 -1.41 -6.77
CA SER A 13 11.61 -2.20 -6.51
C SER A 13 11.78 -3.15 -5.32
N TYR A 14 12.96 -3.77 -5.15
CA TYR A 14 13.24 -4.61 -3.97
C TYR A 14 13.31 -3.80 -2.67
N ILE A 15 13.87 -2.59 -2.72
CA ILE A 15 13.91 -1.68 -1.57
C ILE A 15 12.48 -1.27 -1.17
N GLU A 16 11.65 -0.89 -2.15
CA GLU A 16 10.24 -0.55 -1.94
C GLU A 16 9.47 -1.71 -1.29
N TRP A 17 9.61 -2.93 -1.84
CA TRP A 17 9.00 -4.12 -1.26
C TRP A 17 9.50 -4.43 0.15
N THR A 18 10.80 -4.22 0.41
CA THR A 18 11.38 -4.44 1.73
C THR A 18 10.81 -3.45 2.75
N ILE A 19 10.68 -2.17 2.39
CA ILE A 19 10.05 -1.16 3.23
C ILE A 19 8.59 -1.52 3.53
N LEU A 20 7.84 -1.97 2.53
CA LEU A 20 6.45 -2.40 2.70
C LEU A 20 6.32 -3.62 3.63
N VAL A 21 7.17 -4.64 3.45
CA VAL A 21 7.16 -5.84 4.29
C VAL A 21 7.55 -5.51 5.72
N VAL A 22 8.61 -4.73 5.93
CA VAL A 22 9.02 -4.27 7.27
C VAL A 22 7.91 -3.45 7.92
N GLY A 23 7.30 -2.52 7.18
CA GLY A 23 6.16 -1.74 7.66
C GLY A 23 4.97 -2.62 8.06
N ALA A 24 4.63 -3.63 7.26
CA ALA A 24 3.56 -4.58 7.58
C ALA A 24 3.86 -5.40 8.84
N ILE A 25 5.10 -5.86 9.02
CA ILE A 25 5.53 -6.57 10.23
C ILE A 25 5.40 -5.67 11.46
N ILE A 26 5.81 -4.40 11.36
CA ILE A 26 5.67 -3.42 12.45
C ILE A 26 4.19 -3.19 12.79
N LEU A 27 3.32 -3.05 11.78
CA LEU A 27 1.88 -2.88 12.00
C LEU A 27 1.26 -4.10 12.69
N VAL A 28 1.62 -5.31 12.27
CA VAL A 28 1.17 -6.55 12.91
C VAL A 28 1.66 -6.61 14.36
N TYR A 29 2.91 -6.25 14.62
CA TYR A 29 3.47 -6.16 15.97
C TYR A 29 2.70 -5.15 16.84
N ILE A 30 2.44 -3.94 16.33
CA ILE A 30 1.64 -2.92 17.02
C ILE A 30 0.24 -3.47 17.34
N PHE A 31 -0.42 -4.10 16.37
CA PHE A 31 -1.76 -4.65 16.49
C PHE A 31 -1.84 -5.72 17.59
N PHE A 32 -0.93 -6.69 17.61
CA PHE A 32 -0.90 -7.73 18.65
C PHE A 32 -0.63 -7.17 20.05
N ASN A 33 0.27 -6.19 20.20
CA ASN A 33 0.52 -5.55 21.50
C ASN A 33 -0.70 -4.76 21.99
N THR A 34 -1.33 -4.00 21.09
CA THR A 34 -2.54 -3.23 21.39
C THR A 34 -3.68 -4.15 21.85
N LEU A 35 -3.88 -5.30 21.19
CA LEU A 35 -4.90 -6.28 21.61
C LEU A 35 -4.65 -6.87 23.00
N GLN A 36 -3.39 -6.97 23.42
CA GLN A 36 -3.02 -7.45 24.75
C GLN A 36 -3.04 -6.35 25.83
N GLY A 37 -3.39 -5.11 25.47
CA GLY A 37 -3.32 -3.97 26.38
C GLY A 37 -1.89 -3.59 26.79
N LYS A 38 -0.88 -4.12 26.08
CA LYS A 38 0.53 -3.85 26.36
C LYS A 38 0.98 -2.58 25.65
N ALA A 39 1.86 -1.85 26.31
CA ALA A 39 2.54 -0.71 25.70
C ALA A 39 3.38 -1.18 24.51
N VAL A 40 3.27 -0.47 23.38
CA VAL A 40 4.07 -0.78 22.18
C VAL A 40 5.47 -0.23 22.40
N ASN A 41 6.45 -1.12 22.56
CA ASN A 41 7.86 -0.73 22.64
C ASN A 41 8.48 -0.65 21.25
N LEU A 42 8.99 0.54 20.90
CA LEU A 42 9.78 0.80 19.71
C LEU A 42 11.11 1.41 20.16
N PHE A 43 12.19 0.62 20.10
CA PHE A 43 13.54 1.06 20.46
C PHE A 43 13.67 1.64 21.88
N GLY A 44 12.97 1.04 22.86
CA GLY A 44 13.00 1.50 24.26
C GLY A 44 12.09 2.70 24.55
N TYR A 45 11.29 3.12 23.56
CA TYR A 45 10.23 4.11 23.74
C TYR A 45 8.88 3.42 23.65
N ASN A 46 8.01 3.73 24.60
CA ASN A 46 6.64 3.26 24.63
C ASN A 46 5.70 4.44 24.41
N VAL A 47 4.76 4.30 23.49
CA VAL A 47 3.70 5.29 23.27
C VAL A 47 2.45 4.85 24.01
N LEU A 48 1.89 5.75 24.81
CA LEU A 48 0.70 5.52 25.61
C LEU A 48 -0.36 6.57 25.28
N HIS A 49 -1.62 6.15 25.27
CA HIS A 49 -2.78 7.04 25.14
C HIS A 49 -3.36 7.33 26.52
N VAL A 50 -3.49 8.60 26.87
CA VAL A 50 -3.98 9.04 28.18
C VAL A 50 -5.51 9.06 28.15
N VAL A 51 -6.13 8.13 28.88
CA VAL A 51 -7.59 7.97 28.89
C VAL A 51 -8.26 8.75 30.03
N THR A 52 -7.51 9.06 31.08
CA THR A 52 -8.03 9.70 32.30
C THR A 52 -7.31 11.03 32.57
N GLY A 53 -8.01 11.95 33.23
CA GLY A 53 -7.47 13.26 33.63
C GLY A 53 -6.68 13.26 34.95
N SER A 54 -6.18 12.11 35.43
CA SER A 54 -5.50 12.04 36.75
C SER A 54 -4.18 12.81 36.79
N MET A 55 -3.60 13.11 35.63
CA MET A 55 -2.35 13.86 35.48
C MET A 55 -2.56 15.32 35.05
N GLU A 56 -3.79 15.83 35.05
CA GLU A 56 -4.04 17.24 34.76
C GLU A 56 -3.49 18.15 35.88
N PRO A 57 -2.94 19.34 35.56
CA PRO A 57 -2.81 19.93 34.23
C PRO A 57 -1.52 19.53 33.47
N THR A 58 -0.67 18.69 34.06
CA THR A 58 0.64 18.35 33.48
C THR A 58 0.54 17.55 32.18
N ILE A 59 -0.39 16.60 32.13
CA ILE A 59 -0.70 15.78 30.96
C ILE A 59 -2.21 15.79 30.78
N SER A 60 -2.69 16.15 29.59
CA SER A 60 -4.12 16.29 29.33
C SER A 60 -4.74 14.95 28.91
N THR A 61 -6.04 14.81 29.16
CA THR A 61 -6.83 13.68 28.66
C THR A 61 -6.82 13.64 27.11
N ASP A 62 -6.90 12.45 26.53
CA ASP A 62 -6.82 12.17 25.07
C ASP A 62 -5.49 12.56 24.39
N GLU A 63 -4.43 12.79 25.17
CA GLU A 63 -3.08 12.96 24.64
C GLU A 63 -2.33 11.63 24.51
N TYR A 64 -1.55 11.52 23.45
CA TYR A 64 -0.49 10.53 23.30
C TYR A 64 0.81 11.05 23.89
N VAL A 65 1.41 10.22 24.75
CA VAL A 65 2.68 10.49 25.41
C VAL A 65 3.68 9.41 25.10
N PHE A 66 4.97 9.75 25.15
CA PHE A 66 6.03 8.77 25.05
C PHE A 66 6.82 8.67 26.35
N VAL A 67 7.02 7.43 26.78
CA VAL A 67 7.83 7.08 27.94
C VAL A 67 9.05 6.31 27.49
N LYS A 68 10.19 6.58 28.13
CA LYS A 68 11.46 5.92 27.81
C LYS A 68 11.78 4.91 28.91
N GLU A 69 12.10 3.69 28.52
CA GLU A 69 12.65 2.69 29.44
C GLU A 69 13.87 3.29 30.15
N THR A 70 13.83 3.27 31.47
CA THR A 70 14.81 3.91 32.34
C THR A 70 15.07 2.94 33.50
N ASP A 71 16.33 2.81 33.92
CA ASP A 71 16.66 1.99 35.09
C ASP A 71 15.90 2.54 36.31
N THR A 72 15.25 1.64 37.06
CA THR A 72 14.48 2.00 38.25
C THR A 72 15.34 2.68 39.31
N LYS A 73 16.65 2.43 39.31
CA LYS A 73 17.62 3.11 40.19
C LYS A 73 17.84 4.59 39.87
N GLU A 74 17.57 5.01 38.64
CA GLU A 74 17.65 6.42 38.22
C GLU A 74 16.38 7.20 38.54
N LEU A 75 15.30 6.51 38.90
CA LEU A 75 14.02 7.13 39.24
C LEU A 75 14.10 7.77 40.63
N LYS A 76 13.57 8.98 40.72
CA LYS A 76 13.54 9.75 41.96
C LYS A 76 12.19 10.41 42.15
N LYS A 77 11.99 10.93 43.36
CA LYS A 77 10.85 11.79 43.68
C LYS A 77 10.69 12.90 42.63
N GLU A 78 9.44 13.22 42.33
CA GLU A 78 8.95 14.13 41.28
C GLU A 78 9.00 13.60 39.83
N ASP A 79 9.62 12.45 39.58
CA ASP A 79 9.56 11.84 38.25
C ASP A 79 8.16 11.30 37.93
N ILE A 80 7.73 11.47 36.69
CA ILE A 80 6.49 10.89 36.18
C ILE A 80 6.84 9.57 35.50
N ILE A 81 6.19 8.49 35.91
CA ILE A 81 6.45 7.14 35.41
C ILE A 81 5.17 6.51 34.88
N ALA A 82 5.32 5.67 33.86
CA ALA A 82 4.29 4.74 33.44
C ALA A 82 4.59 3.36 34.03
N TYR A 83 3.57 2.68 34.55
CA TYR A 83 3.69 1.35 35.13
C TYR A 83 2.40 0.54 34.94
N TYR A 84 2.48 -0.78 35.05
CA TYR A 84 1.30 -1.65 35.06
C TYR A 84 0.69 -1.68 36.46
N SER A 85 -0.57 -1.24 36.59
CA SER A 85 -1.24 -1.20 37.89
C SER A 85 -1.69 -2.59 38.35
N GLU A 86 -1.65 -2.83 39.66
CA GLU A 86 -2.20 -4.03 40.31
C GLU A 86 -3.50 -3.74 41.07
N GLU A 87 -3.97 -2.48 41.07
CA GLU A 87 -5.24 -2.10 41.67
C GLU A 87 -6.42 -2.75 40.95
N SER A 88 -7.49 -3.08 41.66
CA SER A 88 -8.61 -3.88 41.15
C SER A 88 -9.23 -3.30 39.87
N ASP A 89 -9.33 -1.98 39.79
CA ASP A 89 -10.11 -1.29 38.77
C ASP A 89 -9.33 -1.11 37.46
N VAL A 90 -8.01 -1.17 37.53
CA VAL A 90 -7.08 -0.94 36.40
C VAL A 90 -6.00 -2.02 36.31
N LYS A 91 -6.30 -3.23 36.83
CA LYS A 91 -5.33 -4.32 36.94
C LYS A 91 -4.78 -4.71 35.57
N GLY A 92 -3.45 -4.68 35.44
CA GLY A 92 -2.74 -5.03 34.21
C GLY A 92 -2.78 -3.95 33.13
N LEU A 93 -3.42 -2.81 33.38
CA LEU A 93 -3.42 -1.67 32.47
C LEU A 93 -2.28 -0.70 32.79
N PRO A 94 -1.71 -0.02 31.78
CA PRO A 94 -0.72 1.01 31.99
C PRO A 94 -1.35 2.25 32.64
N VAL A 95 -0.74 2.74 33.72
CA VAL A 95 -1.09 3.95 34.45
C VAL A 95 0.11 4.88 34.48
N ILE A 96 -0.12 6.20 34.43
CA ILE A 96 0.93 7.23 34.46
C ILE A 96 0.70 8.11 35.67
N HIS A 97 1.62 8.10 36.64
CA HIS A 97 1.55 8.94 37.84
C HIS A 97 2.93 9.47 38.25
N ARG A 98 2.95 10.48 39.12
CA ARG A 98 4.17 11.08 39.66
C ARG A 98 4.63 10.35 40.92
N ILE A 99 5.93 10.08 41.02
CA ILE A 99 6.56 9.56 42.22
C ILE A 99 6.56 10.65 43.30
N VAL A 100 5.80 10.43 44.37
CA VAL A 100 5.79 11.33 45.53
C VAL A 100 6.79 10.92 46.61
N ASP A 101 7.17 9.64 46.63
CA ASP A 101 8.18 9.13 47.56
C ASP A 101 8.85 7.84 47.05
N VAL A 102 10.08 7.59 47.48
CA VAL A 102 10.82 6.35 47.21
C VAL A 102 11.01 5.62 48.54
N LEU A 103 10.39 4.45 48.65
CA LEU A 103 10.40 3.66 49.87
C LEU A 103 11.77 2.98 50.08
N PRO A 104 12.16 2.67 51.34
CA PRO A 104 13.46 2.05 51.65
C PRO A 104 13.69 0.69 50.97
N ASP A 105 12.62 0.00 50.58
CA ASP A 105 12.67 -1.29 49.87
C ASP A 105 12.76 -1.14 48.34
N GLY A 106 12.90 0.08 47.84
CA GLY A 106 13.01 0.39 46.41
C GLY A 106 11.67 0.48 45.67
N ARG A 107 10.53 0.39 46.36
CA ARG A 107 9.22 0.64 45.77
C ARG A 107 8.92 2.13 45.68
N PHE A 108 8.06 2.52 44.74
CA PHE A 108 7.67 3.90 44.50
C PHE A 108 6.26 4.15 45.00
N LYS A 109 6.09 5.22 45.78
CA LYS A 109 4.76 5.74 46.08
C LYS A 109 4.39 6.74 45.00
N THR A 110 3.30 6.49 44.31
CA THR A 110 2.84 7.31 43.18
C THR A 110 1.54 8.04 43.50
N LYS A 111 1.27 9.09 42.73
CA LYS A 111 0.06 9.89 42.82
C LYS A 111 -0.19 10.59 41.49
N GLY A 112 -1.43 10.61 41.03
CA GLY A 112 -1.86 11.50 39.93
C GLY A 112 -1.82 12.97 40.35
N ASP A 113 -1.33 13.85 39.48
CA ASP A 113 -1.21 15.29 39.78
C ASP A 113 -2.55 15.94 40.15
N ALA A 114 -3.66 15.49 39.55
CA ALA A 114 -5.01 15.95 39.84
C ALA A 114 -5.65 15.24 41.05
N ASN A 115 -5.09 14.13 41.52
CA ASN A 115 -5.66 13.36 42.62
C ASN A 115 -5.40 14.07 43.96
N GLU A 116 -6.27 13.88 44.96
CA GLU A 116 -6.03 14.42 46.31
C GLU A 116 -5.12 13.51 47.13
N THR A 117 -5.31 12.19 47.02
CA THR A 117 -4.59 11.16 47.76
C THR A 117 -3.57 10.44 46.88
N SER A 118 -2.55 9.87 47.50
CA SER A 118 -1.64 8.93 46.81
C SER A 118 -2.34 7.61 46.49
N ASP A 119 -1.78 6.90 45.52
CA ASP A 119 -2.25 5.56 45.14
C ASP A 119 -2.09 4.59 46.32
N VAL A 120 -2.97 3.60 46.37
CA VAL A 120 -3.08 2.69 47.54
C VAL A 120 -1.93 1.70 47.54
N LEU A 121 -1.58 1.18 46.35
CA LEU A 121 -0.53 0.19 46.20
C LEU A 121 0.78 0.85 45.73
N PRO A 122 1.90 0.67 46.46
CA PRO A 122 3.19 1.14 46.00
C PRO A 122 3.66 0.31 44.79
N VAL A 123 4.27 0.99 43.83
CA VAL A 123 4.72 0.45 42.56
C VAL A 123 6.09 -0.22 42.72
N ARG A 124 6.20 -1.46 42.28
CA ARG A 124 7.48 -2.18 42.23
C ARG A 124 8.26 -1.84 40.97
N GLY A 125 9.58 -1.97 41.04
CA GLY A 125 10.46 -1.69 39.90
C GLY A 125 10.10 -2.50 38.65
N GLU A 126 9.66 -3.75 38.81
CA GLU A 126 9.30 -4.64 37.69
C GLU A 126 8.00 -4.22 37.00
N GLN A 127 7.17 -3.41 37.66
CA GLN A 127 5.92 -2.89 37.08
C GLN A 127 6.19 -1.66 36.20
N VAL A 128 7.36 -1.01 36.34
CA VAL A 128 7.67 0.23 35.63
C VAL A 128 7.93 -0.05 34.15
N ILE A 129 7.14 0.62 33.31
CA ILE A 129 7.30 0.61 31.85
C ILE A 129 8.38 1.62 31.45
N GLY A 130 8.41 2.79 32.09
CA GLY A 130 9.43 3.80 31.82
C GLY A 130 9.08 5.18 32.37
N LYS A 131 10.00 6.11 32.17
CA LYS A 131 9.88 7.51 32.59
C LYS A 131 9.27 8.36 31.48
N TYR A 132 8.30 9.19 31.83
CA TYR A 132 7.71 10.16 30.91
C TYR A 132 8.76 11.15 30.39
N ARG A 133 8.76 11.36 29.07
CA ARG A 133 9.69 12.29 28.40
C ARG A 133 8.99 13.40 27.64
N GLY A 134 7.74 13.21 27.25
CA GLY A 134 6.96 14.25 26.60
C GLY A 134 5.74 13.72 25.86
N ARG A 135 5.08 14.66 25.17
CA ARG A 135 3.92 14.42 24.31
C ARG A 135 4.34 14.11 22.87
N VAL A 136 3.59 13.21 22.21
CA VAL A 136 3.82 12.86 20.80
C VAL A 136 3.04 13.84 19.92
N GLY A 137 3.66 14.98 19.59
CA GLY A 137 2.99 16.08 18.88
C GLY A 137 2.30 15.65 17.58
N LEU A 138 2.91 14.75 16.79
CA LEU A 138 2.31 14.25 15.55
C LEU A 138 1.05 13.42 15.80
N LEU A 139 1.05 12.53 16.79
CA LEU A 139 -0.12 11.71 17.11
C LEU A 139 -1.24 12.55 17.73
N ASN A 140 -0.90 13.53 18.57
CA ASN A 140 -1.89 14.46 19.14
C ASN A 140 -2.53 15.32 18.05
N PHE A 141 -1.73 15.80 17.10
CA PHE A 141 -2.23 16.50 15.92
C PHE A 141 -3.16 15.58 15.12
N ILE A 142 -2.73 14.36 14.78
CA ILE A 142 -3.55 13.44 13.99
C ILE A 142 -4.86 13.09 14.72
N SER A 143 -4.79 12.81 16.02
CA SER A 143 -5.94 12.49 16.86
C SER A 143 -6.94 13.65 16.94
N SER A 144 -6.45 14.90 16.98
CA SER A 144 -7.32 16.08 17.01
C SER A 144 -8.11 16.28 15.72
N PHE A 145 -7.63 15.74 14.58
CA PHE A 145 -8.39 15.75 13.32
C PHE A 145 -9.29 14.52 13.15
N MET A 146 -8.89 13.33 13.62
CA MET A 146 -9.66 12.10 13.42
C MET A 146 -9.19 10.93 14.31
N ASP A 147 -10.12 10.08 14.78
CA ASP A 147 -9.78 8.83 15.47
C ASP A 147 -8.76 8.00 14.67
N PHE A 148 -7.66 7.60 15.30
CA PHE A 148 -6.61 6.78 14.67
C PHE A 148 -7.17 5.51 13.99
N ARG A 149 -8.24 4.93 14.55
CA ARG A 149 -8.98 3.79 13.97
C ARG A 149 -9.57 4.09 12.59
N LYS A 150 -10.12 5.29 12.39
CA LYS A 150 -10.70 5.73 11.11
C LYS A 150 -9.62 5.99 10.07
N ILE A 151 -8.47 6.51 10.50
CA ILE A 151 -7.31 6.72 9.63
C ILE A 151 -6.74 5.39 9.16
N LEU A 152 -6.61 4.41 10.06
CA LEU A 152 -6.17 3.07 9.69
C LEU A 152 -7.11 2.43 8.66
N MET A 153 -8.43 2.58 8.82
CA MET A 153 -9.41 2.13 7.82
C MET A 153 -9.22 2.84 6.47
N LEU A 154 -9.01 4.16 6.48
CA LEU A 154 -8.76 4.93 5.26
C LEU A 154 -7.48 4.46 4.55
N PHE A 155 -6.43 4.14 5.30
CA PHE A 155 -5.17 3.63 4.78
C PHE A 155 -5.28 2.24 4.16
N VAL A 156 -6.31 1.45 4.50
CA VAL A 156 -6.61 0.17 3.84
C VAL A 156 -7.52 0.38 2.63
N ILE A 157 -8.58 1.21 2.78
CA ILE A 157 -9.60 1.42 1.75
C ILE A 157 -9.03 2.17 0.55
N ILE A 158 -8.22 3.22 0.76
CA ILE A 158 -7.65 4.01 -0.34
C ILE A 158 -6.79 3.16 -1.28
N PRO A 159 -5.75 2.42 -0.83
CA PRO A 159 -4.93 1.62 -1.74
C PRO A 159 -5.73 0.49 -2.38
N MET A 160 -6.69 -0.11 -1.67
CA MET A 160 -7.60 -1.10 -2.25
C MET A 160 -8.43 -0.49 -3.39
N PHE A 161 -8.99 0.70 -3.20
CA PHE A 161 -9.75 1.42 -4.22
C PHE A 161 -8.87 1.84 -5.42
N LEU A 162 -7.65 2.31 -5.16
CA LEU A 162 -6.68 2.63 -6.21
C LEU A 162 -6.28 1.40 -7.02
N ALA A 163 -6.09 0.24 -6.36
CA ALA A 163 -5.83 -1.03 -7.02
C ALA A 163 -7.01 -1.44 -7.91
N SER A 164 -8.25 -1.32 -7.42
CA SER A 164 -9.45 -1.58 -8.24
C SER A 164 -9.52 -0.66 -9.46
N ILE A 165 -9.23 0.64 -9.33
CA ILE A 165 -9.18 1.56 -10.48
C ILE A 165 -8.09 1.14 -11.47
N TYR A 166 -6.92 0.72 -10.98
CA TYR A 166 -5.82 0.25 -11.83
C TYR A 166 -6.20 -1.01 -12.61
N GLU A 167 -6.84 -1.98 -11.96
CA GLU A 167 -7.32 -3.20 -12.62
C GLU A 167 -8.38 -2.90 -13.69
N VAL A 168 -9.36 -2.04 -13.39
CA VAL A 168 -10.37 -1.63 -14.36
C VAL A 168 -9.73 -0.96 -15.58
N LYS A 169 -8.77 -0.04 -15.37
CA LYS A 169 -8.03 0.59 -16.47
C LYS A 169 -7.20 -0.42 -17.28
N SER A 170 -6.60 -1.41 -16.60
CA SER A 170 -5.83 -2.48 -17.24
C SER A 170 -6.72 -3.35 -18.14
N ILE A 171 -7.87 -3.78 -17.62
CA ILE A 171 -8.86 -4.56 -18.38
C ILE A 171 -9.38 -3.76 -19.57
N TRP A 172 -9.76 -2.50 -19.38
CA TRP A 172 -10.22 -1.64 -20.48
C TRP A 172 -9.17 -1.46 -21.58
N LYS A 173 -7.90 -1.32 -21.21
CA LYS A 173 -6.80 -1.20 -22.18
C LYS A 173 -6.60 -2.50 -22.97
N LEU A 174 -6.72 -3.66 -22.31
CA LEU A 174 -6.66 -4.97 -22.94
C LEU A 174 -7.82 -5.18 -23.91
N THR A 175 -9.06 -4.91 -23.50
CA THR A 175 -10.24 -5.05 -24.36
C THR A 175 -10.20 -4.12 -25.57
N LYS A 176 -9.74 -2.87 -25.39
CA LYS A 176 -9.57 -1.93 -26.51
C LYS A 176 -8.51 -2.43 -27.50
N LYS A 177 -7.39 -2.95 -27.01
CA LYS A 177 -6.31 -3.48 -27.86
C LYS A 177 -6.78 -4.70 -28.67
N VAL A 178 -7.48 -5.63 -28.04
CA VAL A 178 -8.06 -6.81 -28.72
C VAL A 178 -9.07 -6.39 -29.79
N ARG A 179 -9.86 -5.33 -29.56
CA ARG A 179 -10.84 -4.82 -30.53
C ARG A 179 -10.19 -4.11 -31.73
N ASP A 180 -9.08 -3.40 -31.53
CA ASP A 180 -8.33 -2.76 -32.63
C ASP A 180 -7.59 -3.81 -33.46
N ASP A 181 -6.95 -4.78 -32.81
CA ASP A 181 -6.24 -5.87 -33.49
C ASP A 181 -7.22 -6.70 -34.35
N SER A 182 -8.41 -7.04 -33.83
CA SER A 182 -9.42 -7.79 -34.61
C SER A 182 -10.03 -7.01 -35.78
N LYS A 183 -10.17 -5.68 -35.66
CA LYS A 183 -10.59 -4.83 -36.77
C LYS A 183 -9.52 -4.72 -37.85
N SER A 184 -8.26 -4.58 -37.45
CA SER A 184 -7.11 -4.57 -38.37
C SER A 184 -7.03 -5.88 -39.17
N ASP A 185 -7.18 -7.03 -38.50
CA ASP A 185 -7.12 -8.33 -39.18
C ASP A 185 -8.32 -8.54 -40.13
N GLY A 186 -9.52 -8.07 -39.74
CA GLY A 186 -10.69 -8.11 -40.62
C GLY A 186 -10.56 -7.22 -41.86
N ASP A 187 -9.93 -6.05 -41.76
CA ASP A 187 -9.70 -5.16 -42.90
C ASP A 187 -8.68 -5.76 -43.88
N LYS A 188 -7.58 -6.32 -43.39
CA LYS A 188 -6.57 -7.00 -44.22
C LYS A 188 -7.13 -8.20 -44.97
N MET A 189 -8.03 -8.96 -44.33
CA MET A 189 -8.68 -10.11 -44.96
C MET A 189 -9.57 -9.69 -46.12
N LYS A 190 -10.36 -8.62 -45.95
CA LYS A 190 -11.19 -8.04 -47.03
C LYS A 190 -10.37 -7.45 -48.17
N GLU A 191 -9.24 -6.81 -47.83
CA GLU A 191 -8.31 -6.29 -48.83
C GLU A 191 -7.77 -7.42 -49.71
N ASN A 192 -7.30 -8.51 -49.09
CA ASN A 192 -6.76 -9.68 -49.79
C ASN A 192 -7.81 -10.37 -50.68
N GLU A 193 -9.05 -10.57 -50.19
CA GLU A 193 -10.15 -11.11 -51.01
C GLU A 193 -10.42 -10.23 -52.25
N SER A 194 -10.43 -8.90 -52.08
CA SER A 194 -10.61 -7.97 -53.20
C SER A 194 -9.45 -8.03 -54.21
N TYR A 195 -8.20 -8.21 -53.75
CA TYR A 195 -7.06 -8.37 -54.66
C TYR A 195 -7.12 -9.69 -55.42
N GLU A 196 -7.50 -10.80 -54.76
CA GLU A 196 -7.62 -12.10 -55.44
C GLU A 196 -8.72 -12.07 -56.51
N GLU A 197 -9.88 -11.48 -56.21
CA GLU A 197 -10.94 -11.30 -57.20
C GLU A 197 -10.49 -10.45 -58.40
N ALA A 198 -9.76 -9.36 -58.15
CA ALA A 198 -9.24 -8.50 -59.22
C ALA A 198 -8.23 -9.25 -60.11
N VAL A 199 -7.33 -10.04 -59.50
CA VAL A 199 -6.36 -10.87 -60.21
C VAL A 199 -7.07 -11.94 -61.04
N GLU A 200 -8.12 -12.57 -60.52
CA GLU A 200 -8.89 -13.57 -61.26
C GLU A 200 -9.60 -12.97 -62.48
N ARG A 201 -10.19 -11.77 -62.34
CA ARG A 201 -10.82 -11.04 -63.45
C ARG A 201 -9.80 -10.68 -64.52
N LEU A 202 -8.63 -10.18 -64.14
CA LEU A 202 -7.55 -9.87 -65.07
C LEU A 202 -7.04 -11.11 -65.81
N LYS A 203 -6.88 -12.25 -65.11
CA LYS A 203 -6.51 -13.52 -65.73
C LYS A 203 -7.55 -13.97 -66.76
N LYS A 204 -8.85 -13.89 -66.43
CA LYS A 204 -9.93 -14.24 -67.37
C LYS A 204 -9.94 -13.35 -68.61
N ALA A 205 -9.83 -12.03 -68.42
CA ALA A 205 -9.78 -11.08 -69.54
C ALA A 205 -8.57 -11.29 -70.44
N ALA A 206 -7.38 -11.52 -69.88
CA ALA A 206 -6.17 -11.80 -70.66
C ALA A 206 -6.26 -13.10 -71.45
N VAL A 207 -6.88 -14.14 -70.89
CA VAL A 207 -7.11 -15.41 -71.61
C VAL A 207 -8.11 -15.22 -72.75
N GLU A 208 -9.19 -14.46 -72.53
CA GLU A 208 -10.17 -14.15 -73.57
C GLU A 208 -9.54 -13.34 -74.72
N GLU A 209 -8.74 -12.33 -74.39
CA GLU A 209 -7.99 -11.52 -75.36
C GLU A 209 -6.98 -12.38 -76.15
N TYR A 210 -6.27 -13.28 -75.48
CA TYR A 210 -5.35 -14.22 -76.13
C TYR A 210 -6.08 -15.16 -77.10
N LEU A 211 -7.21 -15.74 -76.68
CA LEU A 211 -8.02 -16.61 -77.54
C LEU A 211 -8.58 -15.86 -78.75
N LYS A 212 -9.00 -14.61 -78.56
CA LYS A 212 -9.45 -13.74 -79.64
C LYS A 212 -8.33 -13.47 -80.64
N SER A 213 -7.13 -13.12 -80.17
CA SER A 213 -5.95 -12.91 -81.03
C SER A 213 -5.56 -14.17 -81.81
N GLN A 214 -5.70 -15.36 -81.21
CA GLN A 214 -5.47 -16.65 -81.88
C GLN A 214 -6.54 -16.96 -82.93
N SER A 215 -7.80 -16.60 -82.67
CA SER A 215 -8.88 -16.78 -83.65
C SER A 215 -8.76 -15.82 -84.83
N GLU A 216 -8.31 -14.59 -84.59
CA GLU A 216 -8.05 -13.59 -85.63
C GLU A 216 -6.83 -13.98 -86.48
N ALA A 217 -5.73 -14.44 -85.85
CA ALA A 217 -4.59 -15.01 -86.58
C ALA A 217 -4.97 -16.27 -87.39
N LYS A 218 -5.85 -17.11 -86.81
CA LYS A 218 -6.60 -18.22 -87.45
C LYS A 218 -7.22 -17.81 -88.79
N ALA A 219 -8.07 -16.80 -88.72
CA ALA A 219 -8.83 -16.30 -89.85
C ALA A 219 -7.93 -15.63 -90.92
N ASP A 220 -6.90 -14.91 -90.49
CA ASP A 220 -5.96 -14.25 -91.39
C ASP A 220 -5.03 -15.24 -92.12
N GLU A 221 -4.75 -16.42 -91.57
CA GLU A 221 -4.06 -17.52 -92.27
C GLU A 221 -4.98 -18.21 -93.28
N GLU A 222 -6.25 -18.51 -92.93
CA GLU A 222 -7.21 -19.10 -93.87
C GLU A 222 -7.51 -18.20 -95.09
N ILE A 223 -7.52 -16.87 -94.92
CA ILE A 223 -7.73 -15.92 -96.03
C ILE A 223 -6.51 -15.86 -96.97
N LYS A 224 -5.28 -16.09 -96.47
CA LYS A 224 -4.06 -16.12 -97.29
C LYS A 224 -3.84 -17.43 -98.05
N ASP A 225 -4.42 -18.52 -97.55
CA ASP A 225 -4.39 -19.81 -98.25
C ASP A 225 -5.41 -19.84 -99.41
N ASP A 226 -6.51 -19.10 -99.33
CA ASP A 226 -7.50 -18.96 -100.41
C ASP A 226 -7.03 -18.01 -101.53
N GLU A 227 -6.20 -17.00 -101.22
CA GLU A 227 -5.60 -16.08 -102.21
C GLU A 227 -4.42 -16.68 -103.01
N ASN A 228 -3.82 -17.79 -102.56
CA ASN A 228 -2.73 -18.48 -103.25
C ASN A 228 -3.18 -19.72 -104.06
N ALA A 229 -4.50 -19.94 -104.18
CA ALA A 229 -5.09 -21.08 -104.86
C ALA A 229 -5.55 -20.82 -106.31
N ASP A 230 -5.29 -19.62 -106.87
CA ASP A 230 -5.53 -19.23 -108.27
C ASP A 230 -4.24 -19.23 -109.12
#